data_AF-A0A0P7W214-F1
#
_entry.id   AF-A0A0P7W214-F1
#
_cell.length_a   1.000
_cell.length_b   1.000
_cell.length_c   1.000
_cell.angle_alpha   90.00
_cell.angle_beta   90.00
_cell.angle_gamma   90.00
#
_symmetry.space_group_name_H-M   'P 1'
#
loop_
_entity.id
_entity.type
_entity.pdbx_description
1 polymer ?
#
loop_
_entity_poly.entity_id
_entity_poly.type
_entity_poly.pdbx_seq_one_letter_code
_entity_poly.pdbx_strand_id
1 'polypeptide(L)' 'MRAWGCTAYVRMMNTPVWSPCIKVCFVDPREEICVGCFRTMEELGRWAKMSDAEREAVKPVLDERRAAYEAKVR' A
#
# COMPACT_ATOMS: atom_id res chain seq x y z
N MET A 1 -1.42 -12.37 -40.07
CA MET A 1 -0.13 -11.77 -39.66
C MET A 1 -0.30 -10.31 -39.26
N ARG A 2 -0.87 -10.02 -38.09
CA ARG A 2 -0.79 -8.69 -37.45
C ARG A 2 -0.60 -8.88 -35.95
N ALA A 3 0.58 -9.37 -35.57
CA ALA A 3 1.09 -9.27 -34.21
C ALA A 3 1.85 -7.94 -34.09
N TRP A 4 1.10 -6.83 -34.03
CA TRP A 4 1.68 -5.50 -33.79
C TRP A 4 0.92 -4.88 -32.63
N GLY A 5 1.56 -4.76 -31.45
CA GLY A 5 1.21 -3.69 -30.51
C GLY A 5 0.96 -4.03 -29.03
N CYS A 6 0.82 -5.29 -28.60
CA CYS A 6 0.46 -5.54 -27.18
C CYS A 6 1.69 -5.48 -26.24
N THR A 7 2.83 -6.05 -26.66
CA THR A 7 3.99 -6.24 -25.77
C THR A 7 4.75 -4.96 -25.43
N ALA A 8 4.74 -3.96 -26.32
CA ALA A 8 5.46 -2.70 -26.10
C ALA A 8 4.72 -1.74 -25.14
N TYR A 9 3.38 -1.77 -25.10
CA TYR A 9 2.59 -0.86 -24.27
C TYR A 9 2.71 -1.15 -22.77
N VAL A 10 2.80 -2.43 -22.38
CA VAL A 10 2.87 -2.85 -20.98
C VAL A 10 4.20 -2.43 -20.31
N ARG A 11 5.27 -2.24 -21.10
CA ARG A 11 6.62 -1.97 -20.58
C ARG A 11 6.86 -0.51 -20.17
N MET A 12 6.05 0.44 -20.65
CA MET A 12 6.23 1.89 -20.39
C MET A 12 5.57 2.35 -19.06
N MET A 13 4.67 1.56 -18.47
CA MET A 13 3.81 2.01 -17.35
C MET A 13 4.12 1.41 -15.96
N ASN A 14 5.24 0.72 -15.78
CA ASN A 14 5.46 -0.07 -14.56
C ASN A 14 6.74 0.31 -13.81
N THR A 15 6.87 1.59 -13.42
CA THR A 15 7.79 1.94 -12.33
C THR A 15 7.29 1.25 -11.05
N PRO A 16 8.13 0.46 -10.36
CA PRO A 16 7.70 -0.24 -9.15
C PRO A 16 7.22 0.77 -8.09
N VAL A 17 5.93 0.73 -7.79
CA VAL A 17 5.33 1.51 -6.71
C VAL A 17 5.80 0.94 -5.37
N TRP A 18 6.41 1.78 -4.54
CA TRP A 18 6.72 1.39 -3.17
C TRP A 18 5.44 1.03 -2.40
N SER A 19 5.49 -0.06 -1.63
CA SER A 19 4.35 -0.53 -0.85
C SER A 19 4.80 -1.21 0.45
N PRO A 20 4.17 -0.90 1.60
CA PRO A 20 4.43 -1.54 2.89
C PRO A 20 3.74 -2.93 3.02
N CYS A 21 3.12 -3.42 1.95
CA CYS A 21 2.26 -4.61 2.00
C CYS A 21 3.07 -5.92 2.07
N ILE A 22 2.93 -6.65 3.18
CA ILE A 22 3.52 -7.98 3.37
C ILE A 22 2.67 -9.13 2.78
N LYS A 23 1.67 -8.81 1.95
CA LYS A 23 0.72 -9.77 1.35
C LYS A 23 -0.14 -10.55 2.35
N VAL A 24 -0.22 -10.09 3.59
CA VAL A 24 -1.16 -10.56 4.61
C VAL A 24 -2.17 -9.44 4.84
N CYS A 25 -3.44 -9.72 4.53
CA CYS A 25 -4.52 -8.77 4.72
C CYS A 25 -5.43 -9.27 5.83
N PHE A 26 -5.30 -8.67 7.01
CA PHE A 26 -6.23 -8.84 8.10
C PHE A 26 -6.48 -7.46 8.70
N VAL A 27 -7.73 -7.04 8.77
CA VAL A 27 -8.14 -5.72 9.26
C VAL A 27 -8.68 -5.89 10.67
N ASP A 28 -8.12 -5.13 11.62
CA ASP A 28 -8.72 -5.01 12.94
C ASP A 28 -9.93 -4.06 12.82
N PRO A 29 -11.17 -4.51 13.05
CA PRO A 29 -12.35 -3.67 12.93
C PRO A 29 -12.47 -2.62 14.04
N ARG A 30 -11.72 -2.74 15.15
CA ARG A 30 -11.73 -1.77 16.25
C ARG A 30 -10.79 -0.61 15.97
N GLU A 31 -9.64 -0.90 15.37
CA GLU A 31 -8.61 0.09 15.05
C GLU A 31 -8.71 0.57 13.59
N GLU A 32 -9.56 -0.06 12.78
CA GLU A 32 -9.84 0.27 11.37
C GLU A 32 -8.58 0.29 10.47
N ILE A 33 -7.59 -0.54 10.83
CA ILE A 33 -6.31 -0.68 10.13
C ILE A 33 -6.01 -2.12 9.76
N CYS A 34 -5.22 -2.31 8.70
CA CYS A 34 -4.66 -3.61 8.36
C CYS A 34 -3.46 -3.94 9.27
N VAL A 35 -3.50 -5.05 10.01
CA VAL A 35 -2.42 -5.42 10.96
C VAL A 35 -1.14 -5.88 10.27
N GLY A 36 -1.17 -6.16 8.97
CA GLY A 36 0.02 -6.53 8.19
C GLY A 36 0.81 -5.32 7.70
N CYS A 37 0.12 -4.26 7.27
CA CYS A 37 0.75 -3.10 6.63
C CYS A 37 0.42 -1.76 7.28
N PHE A 38 -0.39 -1.75 8.34
CA PHE A 38 -0.76 -0.61 9.20
C PHE A 38 -1.43 0.56 8.46
N ARG A 39 -1.89 0.30 7.23
CA ARG A 39 -2.67 1.24 6.44
C ARG A 39 -4.13 1.22 6.86
N THR A 40 -4.78 2.38 6.78
CA THR A 40 -6.23 2.52 6.95
C THR A 40 -6.99 1.97 5.74
N MET A 41 -8.30 1.75 5.91
CA MET A 41 -9.16 1.33 4.81
C MET A 41 -9.18 2.32 3.63
N GLU A 42 -9.12 3.62 3.90
CA GLU A 42 -9.02 4.64 2.86
C GLU A 42 -7.72 4.50 2.07
N GLU A 43 -6.58 4.42 2.77
CA GLU A 43 -5.25 4.26 2.17
C GLU A 43 -5.16 2.97 1.34
N LEU A 44 -5.79 1.88 1.80
CA LEU A 44 -5.89 0.63 1.03
C LEU A 44 -6.60 0.84 -0.32
N GLY A 45 -7.74 1.55 -0.31
CA GLY A 45 -8.57 1.78 -1.50
C GLY A 45 -7.95 2.73 -2.53
N ARG A 46 -7.15 3.72 -2.07
CA ARG A 46 -6.55 4.72 -2.96
C ARG A 46 -5.06 4.54 -3.24
N TRP A 47 -4.38 3.55 -2.66
CA TRP A 47 -2.92 3.42 -2.75
C TRP A 47 -2.34 3.52 -4.16
N ALA A 48 -2.95 2.79 -5.10
CA ALA A 48 -2.50 2.78 -6.50
C ALA A 48 -2.65 4.13 -7.20
N LYS A 49 -3.52 5.01 -6.68
CA LYS A 49 -3.79 6.36 -7.21
C LYS A 49 -3.02 7.45 -6.47
N MET A 50 -2.45 7.15 -5.30
CA MET A 50 -1.59 8.09 -4.58
C MET A 50 -0.33 8.37 -5.39
N SER A 51 0.11 9.63 -5.39
CA SER A 51 1.42 10.05 -5.87
C SER A 51 2.55 9.51 -4.98
N ASP A 52 3.78 9.52 -5.48
CA ASP A 52 4.94 9.10 -4.68
C ASP A 52 5.13 9.97 -3.45
N ALA A 53 4.93 11.29 -3.57
CA ALA A 53 4.99 12.23 -2.45
C ALA A 53 3.95 11.91 -1.35
N GLU A 54 2.71 11.56 -1.73
CA GLU A 54 1.70 11.10 -0.77
C GLU A 54 2.12 9.81 -0.06
N ARG A 55 2.70 8.84 -0.79
CA ARG A 55 3.16 7.58 -0.21
C ARG A 55 4.35 7.78 0.73
N GLU A 56 5.27 8.67 0.38
CA GLU A 56 6.42 9.03 1.22
C GLU A 56 5.97 9.69 2.52
N ALA A 57 4.97 10.58 2.45
CA ALA A 57 4.37 11.20 3.63
C ALA A 57 3.69 10.17 4.55
N VAL A 58 3.12 9.11 3.99
CA VAL A 58 2.47 8.03 4.78
C VAL A 58 3.49 7.16 5.51
N LYS A 59 4.70 6.99 4.98
CA LYS A 59 5.72 6.07 5.55
C LYS A 59 5.99 6.26 7.06
N PRO A 60 6.32 7.46 7.58
CA PRO A 60 6.53 7.64 9.02
C PRO A 60 5.27 7.34 9.84
N VAL A 61 4.10 7.68 9.31
CA VAL A 61 2.81 7.44 9.97
C VAL A 61 2.53 5.94 10.15
N LEU A 62 2.95 5.09 9.20
CA LEU A 62 2.80 3.63 9.32
C LEU A 62 3.67 3.05 10.44
N ASP A 63 4.88 3.57 10.62
CA ASP A 63 5.78 3.13 11.68
C ASP A 63 5.23 3.52 13.07
N GLU A 64 4.68 4.74 13.19
CA GLU A 64 3.99 5.19 14.40
C GLU A 64 2.75 4.33 14.72
N ARG A 65 1.89 4.07 13.73
CA ARG A 65 0.70 3.22 13.90
C ARG A 65 1.06 1.79 14.29
N ARG A 66 2.12 1.23 13.71
CA ARG A 66 2.64 -0.09 14.09
C ARG A 66 3.02 -0.12 15.55
N ALA A 67 3.86 0.82 15.99
CA ALA A 67 4.30 0.89 17.38
C ALA A 67 3.12 1.06 18.35
N ALA A 68 2.16 1.92 18.00
CA ALA A 68 0.95 2.12 18.79
C ALA A 68 0.07 0.86 18.87
N TYR A 69 -0.11 0.15 17.75
CA TYR A 69 -0.89 -1.10 17.72
C TYR A 69 -0.21 -2.20 18.54
N GLU A 70 1.10 -2.39 18.36
CA GLU A 70 1.87 -3.39 19.11
C GLU A 70 1.86 -3.11 20.63
N ALA A 71 1.90 -1.84 21.03
CA ALA A 71 1.77 -1.44 22.44
C ALA A 71 0.38 -1.73 23.04
N LYS A 72 -0.69 -1.76 22.22
CA LYS A 72 -2.05 -2.08 22.67
C LYS A 72 -2.33 -3.58 22.79
N VAL A 73 -1.67 -4.38 21.95
CA VAL A 73 -1.88 -5.83 21.87
C VAL A 73 -1.00 -6.59 22.88
N ARG A 74 0.08 -5.96 23.34
CA ARG A 74 0.94 -6.45 24.41
C ARG A 74 0.27 -6.34 25.77
#